data_AF-A0A382W4Q9-F1
#
_entry.id   AF-A0A382W4Q9-F1
#
_cell.length_a   1.000
_cell.length_b   1.000
_cell.length_c   1.000
_cell.angle_alpha   90.00
_cell.angle_beta   90.00
_cell.angle_gamma   90.00
#
_symmetry.space_group_name_H-M   'P 1'
#
loop_
_entity.id
_entity.type
_entity.pdbx_description
1 polymer ?
#
loop_
_entity_poly.entity_id
_entity_poly.type
_entity_poly.pdbx_seq_one_letter_code
_entity_poly.pdbx_strand_id
1 'polypeptide(L)'
;MRHSGKFSSKLNRANAAAWLLTFGIGLLVLTVGDLAAQNLPQAAPPEPAWEWDPNDPRIGLGAGIMDAETAILNLDRLISLPKPEAFLTSEAGGRGPSNSDIAFRGDIAIIGSYWGFQIYDVSNVETPELRVGVVCPGGQGDVSVFGDLLFMSVEQTSGRLDCGSEGVQDTVSTDRMRGIRIFDI
;
A
#
# COMPACT_ATOMS: atom_id res chain seq x y z
N MET A 1 -2.67 37.33 37.22
CA MET A 1 -1.28 37.45 37.70
C MET A 1 -0.36 36.89 36.64
N ARG A 2 0.47 37.74 36.03
CA ARG A 2 1.48 37.38 35.03
C ARG A 2 2.68 36.75 35.72
N HIS A 3 3.30 35.74 35.11
CA HIS A 3 4.76 35.66 35.06
C HIS A 3 5.22 34.90 33.81
N SER A 4 5.75 35.65 32.85
CA SER A 4 6.63 35.15 31.79
C SER A 4 8.07 35.13 32.31
N GLY A 5 8.83 34.08 32.01
CA GLY A 5 10.28 34.04 32.21
C GLY A 5 10.98 33.54 30.95
N LYS A 6 11.39 34.47 30.07
CA LYS A 6 12.37 34.24 29.01
C LYS A 6 13.76 34.25 29.66
N PHE A 7 14.58 33.23 29.43
CA PHE A 7 16.02 33.29 29.70
C PHE A 7 16.79 33.45 28.39
N SER A 8 17.53 34.55 28.30
CA SER A 8 18.51 34.86 27.27
C SER A 8 19.71 35.50 27.95
N SER A 9 20.90 34.90 27.82
CA SER A 9 22.20 35.61 27.83
C SER A 9 23.27 34.59 27.39
N LYS A 10 23.67 34.59 26.12
CA LYS A 10 24.87 35.26 25.60
C LYS A 10 26.14 34.99 26.43
N LEU A 11 26.93 34.06 25.89
CA LEU A 11 28.30 34.25 25.39
C LEU A 11 29.28 35.00 26.31
N ASN A 12 30.20 34.24 26.93
CA ASN A 12 31.48 34.78 27.38
C ASN A 12 32.63 34.18 26.56
N ARG A 13 33.42 35.08 26.00
CA ARG A 13 34.71 34.87 25.34
C ARG A 13 35.78 34.55 26.39
N ALA A 14 36.75 33.70 26.07
CA ALA A 14 38.18 34.00 26.21
C ALA A 14 39.07 32.80 25.87
N ASN A 15 39.99 33.05 24.93
CA ASN A 15 41.41 32.66 24.91
C ASN A 15 41.76 31.17 24.72
N ALA A 16 42.18 30.75 23.53
CA ALA A 16 43.53 30.93 22.95
C ALA A 16 44.53 29.88 23.48
N ALA A 17 44.95 28.97 22.59
CA ALA A 17 46.35 28.66 22.28
C ALA A 17 46.43 27.31 21.57
N ALA A 18 46.84 27.36 20.30
CA ALA A 18 47.24 26.21 19.52
C ALA A 18 48.54 25.60 20.09
N TRP A 19 48.60 24.27 20.16
CA TRP A 19 49.86 23.54 20.29
C TRP A 19 49.89 22.43 19.24
N LEU A 20 50.54 22.74 18.12
CA LEU A 20 51.13 21.77 17.20
C LEU A 20 52.52 21.45 17.71
N LEU A 21 52.81 20.19 18.04
CA LEU A 21 54.17 19.69 18.14
C LEU A 21 54.29 18.34 17.43
N THR A 22 55.34 18.31 16.63
CA THR A 22 55.67 17.46 15.51
C THR A 22 56.59 16.28 15.86
N PHE A 23 56.46 15.22 15.06
CA PHE A 23 57.51 14.31 14.58
C PHE A 23 58.19 13.32 15.56
N GLY A 24 57.88 12.04 15.33
CA GLY A 24 58.77 10.90 15.62
C GLY A 24 58.69 9.90 14.46
N ILE A 25 59.68 9.91 13.57
CA ILE A 25 59.85 8.96 12.46
C ILE A 25 60.37 7.65 13.06
N GLY A 26 59.51 6.64 13.13
CA GLY A 26 59.90 5.25 13.38
C GLY A 26 59.98 4.50 12.05
N LEU A 27 61.20 4.32 11.55
CA LEU A 27 61.47 3.50 10.36
C LEU A 27 61.35 2.01 10.76
N LEU A 28 60.13 1.46 10.66
CA LEU A 28 59.90 0.02 10.78
C LEU A 28 60.08 -0.60 9.39
N VAL A 29 61.23 -1.23 9.17
CA VAL A 29 61.47 -2.08 7.99
C VAL A 29 60.60 -3.33 8.15
N LEU A 30 59.40 -3.30 7.59
CA LEU A 30 58.60 -4.49 7.38
C LEU A 30 59.08 -5.15 6.09
N THR A 31 59.61 -6.36 6.23
CA THR A 31 59.94 -7.23 5.11
C THR A 31 58.71 -7.37 4.22
N VAL A 32 58.89 -7.14 2.91
CA VAL A 32 57.88 -7.44 1.89
C VAL A 32 57.71 -8.96 1.87
N GLY A 33 56.84 -9.48 2.73
CA GLY A 33 56.27 -10.80 2.52
C GLY A 33 55.40 -10.70 1.29
N ASP A 34 55.61 -11.58 0.31
CA ASP A 34 54.72 -11.73 -0.84
C ASP A 34 53.27 -11.79 -0.35
N LEU A 35 52.53 -10.68 -0.57
CA LEU A 35 51.08 -10.71 -0.52
C LEU A 35 50.65 -11.50 -1.75
N ALA A 36 50.57 -12.82 -1.60
CA ALA A 36 49.76 -13.62 -2.50
C ALA A 36 48.38 -12.96 -2.54
N ALA A 37 48.06 -12.34 -3.67
CA ALA A 37 46.75 -11.75 -3.90
C ALA A 37 45.71 -12.81 -3.54
N GLN A 38 44.88 -12.53 -2.54
CA GLN A 38 43.74 -13.38 -2.25
C GLN A 38 42.89 -13.38 -3.52
N ASN A 39 42.81 -14.52 -4.20
CA ASN A 39 41.82 -14.77 -5.24
C ASN A 39 40.44 -14.70 -4.58
N LEU A 40 39.90 -13.49 -4.43
CA LEU A 40 38.50 -13.31 -4.10
C LEU A 40 37.71 -13.94 -5.24
N PRO A 41 36.64 -14.71 -4.94
CA PRO A 41 35.75 -15.19 -5.98
C PRO A 41 35.31 -14.02 -6.85
N GLN A 42 35.56 -14.10 -8.15
CA GLN A 42 35.03 -13.14 -9.12
C GLN A 42 33.52 -13.02 -8.86
N ALA A 43 33.05 -11.81 -8.59
CA ALA A 43 31.61 -11.55 -8.46
C ALA A 43 30.93 -12.11 -9.71
N ALA A 44 29.89 -12.93 -9.51
CA ALA A 44 29.11 -13.45 -10.62
C ALA A 44 28.71 -12.28 -11.53
N PRO A 45 28.74 -12.47 -12.87
CA PRO A 45 28.25 -11.44 -13.78
C PRO A 45 26.83 -11.03 -13.33
N PRO A 46 26.50 -9.73 -13.34
CA PRO A 46 25.18 -9.27 -12.96
C PRO A 46 24.16 -10.04 -13.80
N GLU A 47 23.10 -10.53 -13.17
CA GLU A 47 22.01 -11.13 -13.92
C GLU A 47 21.52 -10.13 -14.98
N PRO A 48 21.17 -10.60 -16.19
CA PRO A 48 20.70 -9.71 -17.23
C PRO A 48 19.52 -8.91 -16.69
N ALA A 49 19.57 -7.58 -16.85
CA ALA A 49 18.43 -6.74 -16.60
C ALA A 49 17.27 -7.25 -17.46
N TRP A 50 16.06 -7.28 -16.89
CA TRP A 50 14.88 -7.72 -17.61
C TRP A 50 14.66 -6.77 -18.78
N GLU A 51 14.83 -7.25 -20.01
CA GLU A 51 14.58 -6.46 -21.23
C GLU A 51 13.09 -6.54 -21.53
N TRP A 52 12.41 -5.41 -21.44
CA TRP A 52 10.99 -5.30 -21.76
C TRP A 52 10.80 -5.48 -23.27
N ASP A 53 9.81 -6.29 -23.68
CA ASP A 53 9.42 -6.38 -25.08
C ASP A 53 8.86 -5.01 -25.53
N PRO A 54 9.51 -4.32 -26.50
CA PRO A 54 9.02 -3.04 -26.99
C PRO A 54 7.65 -3.15 -27.69
N ASN A 55 7.21 -4.35 -28.07
CA ASN A 55 5.90 -4.61 -28.67
C ASN A 55 4.86 -5.08 -27.64
N ASP A 56 5.15 -4.99 -26.34
CA ASP A 56 4.19 -5.33 -25.30
C ASP A 56 2.93 -4.47 -25.44
N PRO A 57 1.74 -5.08 -25.63
CA PRO A 57 0.49 -4.35 -25.85
C PRO A 57 0.06 -3.50 -24.65
N ARG A 58 0.72 -3.65 -23.49
CA ARG A 58 0.50 -2.80 -22.30
C ARG A 58 1.20 -1.43 -22.42
N ILE A 59 2.14 -1.26 -23.34
CA ILE A 59 2.85 0.01 -23.54
C ILE A 59 1.93 0.99 -24.26
N GLY A 60 1.77 2.18 -23.67
CA GLY A 60 1.04 3.30 -24.29
C GLY A 60 -0.48 3.31 -24.06
N LEU A 61 -1.01 2.39 -23.25
CA LEU A 61 -2.43 2.39 -22.88
C LEU A 61 -2.84 3.71 -22.21
N GLY A 62 -3.94 4.28 -22.67
CA GLY A 62 -4.58 5.46 -22.09
C GLY A 62 -5.11 5.21 -20.68
N ALA A 63 -5.03 6.23 -19.82
CA ALA A 63 -5.63 6.21 -18.49
C ALA A 63 -7.08 6.72 -18.53
N GLY A 64 -7.94 6.19 -17.66
CA GLY A 64 -9.31 6.67 -17.50
C GLY A 64 -10.03 5.98 -16.34
N ILE A 65 -11.05 6.64 -15.78
CA ILE A 65 -11.90 6.04 -14.72
C ILE A 65 -12.95 5.11 -15.34
N MET A 66 -13.52 5.53 -16.48
CA MET A 66 -14.57 4.79 -17.19
C MET A 66 -14.05 4.08 -18.44
N ASP A 67 -12.90 4.52 -18.95
CA ASP A 67 -12.26 3.98 -20.14
C ASP A 67 -10.74 4.13 -20.00
N ALA A 68 -10.13 3.22 -19.22
CA ALA A 68 -8.70 2.96 -19.33
C ALA A 68 -8.55 1.89 -20.40
N GLU A 69 -7.81 2.20 -21.47
CA GLU A 69 -7.57 1.25 -22.54
C GLU A 69 -7.02 -0.08 -21.97
N THR A 70 -7.33 -1.20 -22.63
CA THR A 70 -7.06 -2.53 -22.07
C THR A 70 -6.20 -3.35 -22.99
N ALA A 71 -5.22 -4.07 -22.42
CA ALA A 71 -4.58 -5.22 -23.05
C ALA A 71 -5.02 -6.49 -22.30
N ILE A 72 -5.38 -7.53 -23.05
CA ILE A 72 -5.85 -8.81 -22.51
C ILE A 72 -5.19 -9.95 -23.28
N LEU A 73 -4.82 -11.02 -22.57
CA LEU A 73 -4.19 -12.21 -23.16
C LEU A 73 -4.89 -13.45 -22.62
N ASN A 74 -5.30 -14.35 -23.51
CA ASN A 74 -5.96 -15.63 -23.20
C ASN A 74 -7.28 -15.51 -22.40
N LEU A 75 -7.90 -14.33 -22.40
CA LEU A 75 -9.18 -14.06 -21.76
C LEU A 75 -10.02 -13.19 -22.69
N ASP A 76 -11.34 -13.38 -22.63
CA ASP A 76 -12.31 -12.53 -23.31
C ASP A 76 -12.99 -11.61 -22.30
N ARG A 77 -12.96 -10.29 -22.56
CA ARG A 77 -13.71 -9.32 -21.76
C ARG A 77 -15.16 -9.31 -22.23
N LEU A 78 -16.03 -10.00 -21.48
CA LEU A 78 -17.47 -10.05 -21.79
C LEU A 78 -18.17 -8.71 -21.54
N ILE A 79 -17.93 -8.11 -20.37
CA ILE A 79 -18.56 -6.85 -19.95
C ILE A 79 -17.64 -6.07 -19.00
N SER A 80 -17.82 -4.75 -18.94
CA SER A 80 -17.25 -3.87 -17.93
C SER A 80 -18.38 -3.11 -17.25
N LEU A 81 -18.52 -3.27 -15.93
CA LEU A 81 -19.53 -2.58 -15.13
C LEU A 81 -18.89 -1.45 -14.33
N PRO A 82 -19.47 -0.24 -14.31
CA PRO A 82 -19.02 0.79 -13.40
C PRO A 82 -19.34 0.39 -11.96
N LYS A 83 -18.54 0.88 -11.01
CA LYS A 83 -18.88 0.70 -9.59
C LYS A 83 -20.21 1.40 -9.27
N PRO A 84 -20.98 0.92 -8.29
CA PRO A 84 -22.17 1.61 -7.82
C PRO A 84 -21.80 2.99 -7.26
N GLU A 85 -22.73 3.94 -7.28
CA GLU A 85 -22.48 5.35 -6.93
C GLU A 85 -21.78 5.54 -5.58
N ALA A 86 -22.19 4.77 -4.56
CA ALA A 86 -21.59 4.81 -3.22
C ALA A 86 -20.12 4.35 -3.17
N PHE A 87 -19.63 3.70 -4.23
CA PHE A 87 -18.27 3.19 -4.39
C PHE A 87 -17.54 3.85 -5.57
N LEU A 88 -18.07 4.96 -6.11
CA LEU A 88 -17.39 5.75 -7.13
C LEU A 88 -16.53 6.85 -6.48
N THR A 89 -15.46 7.21 -7.19
CA THR A 89 -14.68 8.42 -6.93
C THR A 89 -14.51 9.19 -8.23
N SER A 90 -14.58 10.51 -8.16
CA SER A 90 -14.27 11.40 -9.30
C SER A 90 -12.77 11.59 -9.51
N GLU A 91 -11.94 11.14 -8.55
CA GLU A 91 -10.49 11.33 -8.59
C GLU A 91 -9.78 10.12 -9.19
N ALA A 92 -9.20 10.31 -10.37
CA ALA A 92 -8.34 9.32 -11.01
C ALA A 92 -7.06 9.14 -10.18
N GLY A 93 -6.75 7.89 -9.80
CA GLY A 93 -5.56 7.55 -9.01
C GLY A 93 -5.66 7.79 -7.50
N GLY A 94 -6.82 8.24 -6.99
CA GLY A 94 -7.05 8.37 -5.55
C GLY A 94 -7.21 7.01 -4.85
N ARG A 95 -6.82 6.93 -3.56
CA ARG A 95 -7.14 5.81 -2.67
C ARG A 95 -8.61 5.87 -2.21
N GLY A 96 -9.52 6.04 -3.15
CA GLY A 96 -10.96 6.10 -2.90
C GLY A 96 -11.52 4.73 -2.50
N PRO A 97 -12.82 4.48 -2.73
CA PRO A 97 -13.45 3.15 -2.64
C PRO A 97 -12.88 2.18 -3.71
N SER A 98 -11.60 1.84 -3.59
CA SER A 98 -10.93 0.86 -4.42
C SER A 98 -11.49 -0.52 -4.09
N ASN A 99 -11.77 -1.30 -5.13
CA ASN A 99 -12.04 -2.73 -4.94
C ASN A 99 -10.68 -3.40 -4.70
N SER A 100 -10.65 -4.35 -3.79
CA SER A 100 -9.40 -4.95 -3.29
C SER A 100 -9.35 -6.45 -3.52
N ASP A 101 -10.50 -7.13 -3.47
CA ASP A 101 -10.57 -8.58 -3.56
C ASP A 101 -11.93 -9.04 -4.10
N ILE A 102 -12.02 -10.32 -4.45
CA ILE A 102 -13.23 -10.96 -4.94
C ILE A 102 -13.38 -12.38 -4.39
N ALA A 103 -14.58 -12.72 -3.94
CA ALA A 103 -14.96 -14.06 -3.52
C ALA A 103 -16.22 -14.54 -4.25
N PHE A 104 -16.42 -15.85 -4.34
CA PHE A 104 -17.57 -16.45 -5.03
C PHE A 104 -18.31 -17.44 -4.13
N ARG A 105 -19.63 -17.50 -4.29
CA ARG A 105 -20.51 -18.53 -3.68
C ARG A 105 -21.63 -18.88 -4.66
N GLY A 106 -21.52 -20.03 -5.32
CA GLY A 106 -22.45 -20.38 -6.40
C GLY A 106 -22.43 -19.32 -7.51
N ASP A 107 -23.59 -18.80 -7.87
CA ASP A 107 -23.77 -17.78 -8.90
C ASP A 107 -23.67 -16.33 -8.37
N ILE A 108 -23.01 -16.15 -7.22
CA ILE A 108 -22.82 -14.83 -6.60
C ILE A 108 -21.32 -14.49 -6.57
N ALA A 109 -20.99 -13.29 -7.01
CA ALA A 109 -19.68 -12.67 -6.87
C ALA A 109 -19.74 -11.55 -5.82
N ILE A 110 -18.81 -11.57 -4.86
CA ILE A 110 -18.71 -10.60 -3.79
C ILE A 110 -17.42 -9.81 -3.99
N ILE A 111 -17.55 -8.51 -4.20
CA ILE A 111 -16.45 -7.59 -4.46
C ILE A 111 -16.13 -6.84 -3.17
N GLY A 112 -14.97 -7.15 -2.59
CA GLY A 112 -14.41 -6.45 -1.45
C GLY A 112 -13.87 -5.07 -1.84
N SER A 113 -14.02 -4.09 -0.95
CA SER A 113 -13.57 -2.72 -1.15
C SER A 113 -13.15 -2.07 0.16
N TYR A 114 -12.28 -1.04 0.07
CA TYR A 114 -11.93 -0.20 1.22
C TYR A 114 -13.14 0.48 1.88
N TRP A 115 -14.26 0.57 1.16
CA TRP A 115 -15.52 1.17 1.61
C TRP A 115 -16.61 0.16 1.97
N GLY A 116 -16.31 -1.14 2.03
CA GLY A 116 -17.27 -2.20 2.33
C GLY A 116 -17.26 -3.27 1.25
N PHE A 117 -18.42 -3.77 0.85
CA PHE A 117 -18.50 -4.80 -0.19
C PHE A 117 -19.75 -4.68 -1.06
N GLN A 118 -19.69 -5.29 -2.24
CA GLN A 118 -20.80 -5.36 -3.19
C GLN A 118 -21.06 -6.82 -3.54
N ILE A 119 -22.32 -7.21 -3.66
CA ILE A 119 -22.72 -8.56 -4.07
C ILE A 119 -23.42 -8.46 -5.42
N TYR A 120 -22.92 -9.21 -6.38
CA TYR A 120 -23.47 -9.32 -7.73
C TYR A 120 -23.98 -10.74 -7.97
N ASP A 121 -25.13 -10.83 -8.63
CA ASP A 121 -25.57 -12.05 -9.28
C ASP A 121 -24.89 -12.17 -10.64
N VAL A 122 -24.21 -13.29 -10.84
CA VAL A 122 -23.45 -13.63 -12.04
C VAL A 122 -24.00 -14.90 -12.72
N SER A 123 -25.25 -15.28 -12.42
CA SER A 123 -25.93 -16.41 -13.08
C SER A 123 -26.06 -16.21 -14.60
N ASN A 124 -26.14 -14.95 -15.05
CA ASN A 124 -25.91 -14.57 -16.44
C ASN A 124 -24.66 -13.69 -16.54
N VAL A 125 -23.58 -14.27 -17.09
CA VAL A 125 -22.26 -13.61 -17.22
C VAL A 125 -22.25 -12.43 -18.19
N GLU A 126 -23.22 -12.36 -19.12
CA GLU A 126 -23.35 -11.22 -20.04
C GLU A 126 -24.09 -10.04 -19.41
N THR A 127 -24.89 -10.29 -18.37
CA THR A 127 -25.67 -9.26 -17.67
C THR A 127 -25.63 -9.43 -16.14
N PRO A 128 -24.46 -9.27 -15.49
CA PRO A 128 -24.40 -9.35 -14.03
C PRO A 128 -25.22 -8.24 -13.37
N GLU A 129 -25.89 -8.57 -12.26
CA GLU A 129 -26.79 -7.65 -11.56
C GLU A 129 -26.30 -7.36 -10.15
N LEU A 130 -26.19 -6.08 -9.77
CA LEU A 130 -25.93 -5.70 -8.39
C LEU A 130 -27.14 -6.07 -7.51
N ARG A 131 -26.94 -6.96 -6.54
CA ARG A 131 -27.96 -7.36 -5.55
C ARG A 131 -27.93 -6.45 -4.33
N VAL A 132 -26.76 -6.23 -3.76
CA VAL A 132 -26.59 -5.39 -2.56
C VAL A 132 -25.23 -4.71 -2.57
N GLY A 133 -25.18 -3.47 -2.07
CA GLY A 133 -23.96 -2.76 -1.74
C GLY A 133 -23.99 -2.37 -0.27
N VAL A 134 -23.02 -2.84 0.51
CA VAL A 134 -22.89 -2.52 1.93
C VAL A 134 -21.75 -1.53 2.11
N VAL A 135 -22.10 -0.29 2.45
CA VAL A 135 -21.13 0.76 2.78
C VAL A 135 -20.69 0.57 4.22
N CYS A 136 -19.44 0.14 4.39
CA CYS A 136 -18.84 -0.07 5.70
C CYS A 136 -17.34 0.23 5.65
N PRO A 137 -16.95 1.51 5.68
CA PRO A 137 -15.55 1.92 5.52
C PRO A 137 -14.64 1.34 6.59
N GLY A 138 -13.40 1.08 6.19
CA GLY A 138 -12.41 0.44 7.05
C GLY A 138 -11.10 0.04 6.39
N GLY A 139 -11.00 0.17 5.05
CA GLY A 139 -9.81 -0.21 4.29
C GLY A 139 -9.53 -1.71 4.27
N GLN A 140 -8.55 -2.09 3.46
CA GLN A 140 -8.25 -3.46 3.04
C GLN A 140 -9.42 -4.16 2.37
N GLY A 141 -10.47 -4.56 3.10
CA GLY A 141 -11.72 -5.04 2.52
C GLY A 141 -11.59 -6.37 1.77
N ASP A 142 -10.55 -7.16 2.04
CA ASP A 142 -10.37 -8.47 1.42
C ASP A 142 -11.47 -9.42 1.92
N VAL A 143 -12.01 -10.27 1.04
CA VAL A 143 -13.21 -11.05 1.32
C VAL A 143 -12.98 -12.54 1.20
N SER A 144 -13.61 -13.32 2.10
CA SER A 144 -13.62 -14.77 2.04
C SER A 144 -14.98 -15.30 2.46
N VAL A 145 -15.41 -16.42 1.88
CA VAL A 145 -16.73 -17.00 2.15
C VAL A 145 -16.59 -18.41 2.74
N PHE A 146 -17.36 -18.71 3.77
CA PHE A 146 -17.52 -20.06 4.31
C PHE A 146 -18.99 -20.31 4.67
N GLY A 147 -19.63 -21.23 3.94
CA GLY A 147 -21.08 -21.47 4.08
C GLY A 147 -21.87 -20.21 3.73
N ASP A 148 -22.58 -19.67 4.72
CA ASP A 148 -23.42 -18.48 4.61
C ASP A 148 -22.75 -17.26 5.29
N LEU A 149 -21.45 -17.35 5.56
CA LEU A 149 -20.69 -16.30 6.23
C LEU A 149 -19.69 -15.65 5.28
N LEU A 150 -19.72 -14.33 5.25
CA LEU A 150 -18.72 -13.47 4.62
C LEU A 150 -17.78 -12.92 5.68
N PHE A 151 -16.48 -13.14 5.50
CA PHE A 151 -15.41 -12.60 6.31
C PHE A 151 -14.76 -11.47 5.53
N MET A 152 -14.70 -10.27 6.11
CA MET A 152 -14.09 -9.10 5.48
C MET A 152 -13.02 -8.49 6.37
N SER A 153 -11.83 -8.26 5.84
CA SER A 153 -10.73 -7.63 6.57
C SER A 153 -10.90 -6.11 6.69
N VAL A 154 -10.40 -5.56 7.79
CA VAL A 154 -10.45 -4.13 8.12
C VAL A 154 -9.11 -3.73 8.73
N GLU A 155 -8.38 -2.84 8.07
CA GLU A 155 -7.06 -2.42 8.54
C GLU A 155 -6.97 -1.00 9.07
N GLN A 156 -7.83 -0.08 8.59
CA GLN A 156 -7.68 1.34 8.85
C GLN A 156 -8.11 1.69 10.27
N THR A 157 -7.40 2.68 10.83
CA THR A 157 -7.70 3.27 12.12
C THR A 157 -9.04 3.98 12.17
N SER A 158 -9.54 4.44 11.02
CA SER A 158 -10.86 5.06 10.88
C SER A 158 -12.03 4.08 10.90
N GLY A 159 -11.80 2.77 10.75
CA GLY A 159 -12.87 1.77 10.70
C GLY A 159 -13.74 1.79 11.96
N ARG A 160 -15.07 1.76 11.78
CA ARG A 160 -16.04 1.73 12.88
C ARG A 160 -16.78 0.41 13.00
N LEU A 161 -17.22 0.08 14.21
CA LEU A 161 -18.06 -1.10 14.49
C LEU A 161 -19.46 -1.00 13.86
N ASP A 162 -20.01 0.22 13.80
CA ASP A 162 -21.34 0.52 13.25
C ASP A 162 -21.31 0.90 11.77
N CYS A 163 -20.18 0.72 11.09
CA CYS A 163 -19.99 1.08 9.67
C CYS A 163 -20.10 2.59 9.34
N GLY A 164 -20.11 3.49 10.34
CA GLY A 164 -20.16 4.94 10.10
C GLY A 164 -18.99 5.46 9.26
N SER A 165 -19.27 6.39 8.34
CA SER A 165 -18.29 6.96 7.39
C SER A 165 -17.47 8.12 7.95
N GLU A 166 -17.86 8.68 9.10
CA GLU A 166 -17.16 9.76 9.80
C GLU A 166 -15.82 9.32 10.41
N GLY A 167 -15.62 8.00 10.51
CA GLY A 167 -14.43 7.38 11.08
C GLY A 167 -14.25 7.61 12.58
N VAL A 168 -13.04 7.31 13.07
CA VAL A 168 -12.65 7.48 14.48
C VAL A 168 -11.42 8.37 14.59
N GLN A 169 -11.56 9.50 15.30
CA GLN A 169 -10.48 10.48 15.46
C GLN A 169 -9.60 10.20 16.68
N ASP A 170 -10.18 9.66 17.76
CA ASP A 170 -9.46 9.40 19.00
C ASP A 170 -8.47 8.25 18.86
N THR A 171 -7.31 8.37 19.51
CA THR A 171 -6.27 7.33 19.52
C THR A 171 -6.76 6.01 20.11
N VAL A 172 -7.69 6.07 21.09
CA VAL A 172 -8.33 4.91 21.72
C VAL A 172 -9.84 5.18 21.75
N SER A 173 -10.63 4.28 21.19
CA SER A 173 -12.09 4.42 21.12
C SER A 173 -12.75 3.04 21.14
N THR A 174 -13.89 2.95 21.80
CA THR A 174 -14.76 1.77 21.80
C THR A 174 -15.50 1.58 20.49
N ASP A 175 -15.57 2.60 19.64
CA ASP A 175 -16.32 2.56 18.38
C ASP A 175 -15.48 2.00 17.23
N ARG A 176 -14.17 1.81 17.45
CA ARG A 176 -13.21 1.41 16.43
C ARG A 176 -13.28 -0.09 16.13
N MET A 177 -13.26 -0.41 14.84
CA MET A 177 -13.14 -1.78 14.34
C MET A 177 -11.86 -1.94 13.51
N ARG A 178 -11.06 -2.95 13.86
CA ARG A 178 -9.94 -3.48 13.06
C ARG A 178 -9.91 -5.00 13.23
N GLY A 179 -9.50 -5.72 12.19
CA GLY A 179 -9.53 -7.18 12.16
C GLY A 179 -10.53 -7.70 11.15
N ILE A 180 -11.37 -8.67 11.54
CA ILE A 180 -12.31 -9.35 10.64
C ILE A 180 -13.76 -9.01 11.03
N ARG A 181 -14.53 -8.47 10.09
CA ARG A 181 -15.99 -8.38 10.18
C ARG A 181 -16.59 -9.66 9.60
N ILE A 182 -17.67 -10.12 10.21
CA ILE A 182 -18.39 -11.32 9.78
C ILE A 182 -19.83 -10.91 9.49
N PHE A 183 -20.31 -11.22 8.29
CA PHE A 183 -21.67 -10.96 7.84
C PHE A 183 -22.34 -12.28 7.48
N ASP A 184 -23.64 -12.35 7.73
CA ASP A 184 -24.52 -13.43 7.25
C ASP A 184 -25.03 -13.03 5.85
N ILE A 185 -24.86 -13.91 4.86
CA ILE A 185 -25.06 -13.63 3.41
C ILE A 185 -25.89 -14.67 2.65
#